data_AF-A0A6G0KBR4-F1
#
_entry.id   AF-A0A6G0KBR4-F1
#
_cell.length_a   1.000
_cell.length_b   1.000
_cell.length_c   1.000
_cell.angle_alpha   90.00
_cell.angle_beta   90.00
_cell.angle_gamma   90.00
#
_symmetry.space_group_name_H-M   'P 1'
#
loop_
_entity.id
_entity.type
_entity.pdbx_description
1 polymer ?
#
loop_
_entity_poly.entity_id
_entity_poly.type
_entity_poly.pdbx_seq_one_letter_code
_entity_poly.pdbx_strand_id
1 'polypeptide(L)'
;MKDLGAATFILGMEIDHDTDAGTLMTKQTRYIDDVVERFGQQSAKPVDNPCASGMKLSKTQSPGTVEDRAEMQSRPYRSLIGCLLYITTCTRPDIAYLVTQLSRCLENPGLQHWRAAILVLRYPKTTREHGIVYQGCDDVTVEAFTDADWGSNIDDRRSVSGVMVMMGNAPVVFKSKFQRTVALSSAEAEYMALSICLQEVLWTRVMMKDMGKEQVNATQIWEGN
;
A
#
# COMPACT_ATOMS: atom_id res chain seq x y z
N MET A 1 -27.13 19.67 14.63
CA MET A 1 -25.78 19.13 14.32
C MET A 1 -24.78 20.13 14.90
N LYS A 2 -23.86 19.70 15.76
CA LYS A 2 -22.88 20.59 16.41
C LYS A 2 -21.66 20.68 15.50
N ASP A 3 -21.28 21.89 15.12
CA ASP A 3 -20.04 22.13 14.40
C ASP A 3 -18.85 21.92 15.37
N LEU A 4 -17.94 21.02 15.00
CA LEU A 4 -16.74 20.68 15.78
C LEU A 4 -15.48 21.37 15.20
N GLY A 5 -15.65 22.23 14.19
CA GLY A 5 -14.54 22.83 13.44
C GLY A 5 -13.99 21.89 12.38
N ALA A 6 -12.80 22.23 11.87
CA ALA A 6 -12.10 21.41 10.87
C ALA A 6 -11.78 20.02 11.42
N ALA A 7 -11.96 18.99 10.60
CA ALA A 7 -11.65 17.62 10.98
C ALA A 7 -10.12 17.47 11.12
N THR A 8 -9.65 17.08 12.30
CA THR A 8 -8.22 16.85 12.56
C THR A 8 -7.87 15.37 12.60
N PHE A 9 -8.87 14.49 12.67
CA PHE A 9 -8.66 13.05 12.80
C PHE A 9 -9.85 12.26 12.27
N ILE A 10 -9.60 11.22 11.48
CA ILE A 10 -10.63 10.28 11.01
C ILE A 10 -10.06 8.87 10.90
N LEU A 11 -10.71 7.90 11.55
CA LEU A 11 -10.35 6.48 11.49
C LEU A 11 -8.86 6.20 11.79
N GLY A 12 -8.16 6.95 12.64
CA GLY A 12 -6.72 6.68 12.86
C GLY A 12 -5.79 7.38 11.87
N MET A 13 -6.32 8.24 11.00
CA MET A 13 -5.56 9.17 10.17
C MET A 13 -5.65 10.57 10.76
N GLU A 14 -4.51 11.22 10.87
CA GLU A 14 -4.37 12.63 11.22
C GLU A 14 -4.56 13.46 9.95
N ILE A 15 -5.27 14.58 10.08
CA ILE A 15 -5.52 15.52 8.99
C ILE A 15 -4.90 16.86 9.37
N ASP A 16 -3.84 17.24 8.67
CA ASP A 16 -3.18 18.53 8.83
C ASP A 16 -3.69 19.47 7.72
N HIS A 17 -4.32 20.57 8.12
CA HIS A 17 -4.81 21.60 7.21
C HIS A 17 -3.81 22.76 7.16
N ASP A 18 -3.37 23.14 5.96
CA ASP A 18 -2.63 24.37 5.72
C ASP A 18 -3.51 25.29 4.87
N THR A 19 -4.15 26.26 5.53
CA THR A 19 -5.06 27.21 4.87
C THR A 19 -4.34 28.24 4.02
N ASP A 20 -3.08 28.54 4.34
CA ASP A 20 -2.29 29.55 3.63
C ASP A 20 -1.79 28.98 2.30
N ALA A 21 -1.34 27.71 2.31
CA ALA A 21 -0.95 26.97 1.11
C ALA A 21 -2.15 26.35 0.39
N GLY A 22 -3.32 26.25 1.02
CA GLY A 22 -4.50 25.58 0.47
C GLY A 22 -4.33 24.07 0.34
N THR A 23 -3.58 23.44 1.25
CA THR A 23 -3.32 21.99 1.26
C THR A 23 -3.96 21.28 2.44
N LEU A 24 -4.18 19.99 2.25
CA LEU A 24 -4.61 19.06 3.28
C LEU A 24 -3.70 17.84 3.22
N MET A 25 -3.07 17.48 4.33
CA MET A 25 -2.24 16.28 4.42
C MET A 25 -2.92 15.24 5.29
N THR A 26 -3.01 14.00 4.79
CA THR A 26 -3.43 12.84 5.59
C THR A 26 -2.23 11.98 5.92
N LYS A 27 -1.99 11.73 7.21
CA LYS A 27 -0.89 10.89 7.72
C LYS A 27 -1.36 9.97 8.84
N GLN A 28 -0.49 9.07 9.29
CA GLN A 28 -0.81 8.05 10.31
C GLN A 28 0.28 7.96 11.37
N THR A 29 0.90 9.09 11.75
CA THR A 29 2.04 9.15 12.68
C THR A 29 1.72 8.40 13.96
N ARG A 30 0.61 8.75 14.64
CA ARG A 30 0.23 8.10 15.89
C ARG A 30 -0.06 6.61 15.74
N TYR A 31 -0.75 6.20 14.67
CA TYR A 31 -1.03 4.78 14.44
C TYR A 31 0.26 3.99 14.18
N ILE A 32 1.20 4.56 13.43
CA ILE A 32 2.51 3.95 13.19
C ILE A 32 3.27 3.78 14.51
N ASP A 33 3.28 4.80 15.38
CA ASP A 33 3.90 4.72 16.70
C ASP A 33 3.28 3.62 17.58
N ASP A 34 1.94 3.52 17.62
CA ASP A 34 1.23 2.48 18.37
C ASP A 34 1.57 1.07 17.85
N VAL A 35 1.67 0.89 16.54
CA VAL A 35 2.08 -0.38 15.92
C VAL A 35 3.55 -0.68 16.23
N VAL A 36 4.44 0.30 16.14
CA VAL A 36 5.86 0.15 16.48
C VAL A 36 6.02 -0.29 17.94
N GLU A 37 5.25 0.29 18.86
CA GLU A 37 5.24 -0.11 20.27
C GLU A 37 4.72 -1.53 20.46
N ARG A 38 3.57 -1.86 19.86
CA ARG A 38 2.94 -3.18 19.93
C ARG A 38 3.87 -4.32 19.49
N PHE A 39 4.75 -4.07 18.53
CA PHE A 39 5.69 -5.04 17.99
C PHE A 39 7.13 -4.87 18.52
N GLY A 40 7.33 -4.07 19.57
CA GLY A 40 8.61 -3.93 20.27
C GLY A 40 9.72 -3.33 19.40
N GLN A 41 9.37 -2.43 18.48
CA GLN A 41 10.31 -1.81 17.52
C GLN A 41 10.69 -0.36 17.88
N GLN A 42 10.36 0.15 19.07
CA GLN A 42 10.64 1.54 19.49
C GLN A 42 12.13 1.87 19.42
N SER A 43 12.99 0.97 19.90
CA SER A 43 14.45 1.13 19.87
C SER A 43 15.12 0.51 18.63
N ALA A 44 14.33 0.05 17.65
CA ALA A 44 14.87 -0.52 16.41
C ALA A 44 15.64 0.53 15.59
N LYS A 45 16.71 0.10 14.93
CA LYS A 45 17.49 0.96 14.03
C LYS A 45 16.63 1.50 12.88
N PRO A 46 16.85 2.75 12.44
CA PRO A 46 16.21 3.30 11.25
C PRO A 46 16.47 2.44 10.01
N VAL A 47 15.51 2.44 9.09
CA VAL A 47 15.60 1.76 7.79
C VAL A 47 15.09 2.74 6.74
N ASP A 48 15.92 3.03 5.73
CA ASP A 48 15.56 3.95 4.65
C ASP A 48 14.98 3.24 3.43
N ASN A 49 15.26 1.94 3.29
CA ASN A 49 14.73 1.11 2.21
C ASN A 49 14.09 -0.17 2.79
N PRO A 50 12.76 -0.34 2.69
CA PRO A 50 12.08 -1.54 3.19
C PRO A 50 12.34 -2.78 2.33
N CYS A 51 12.86 -2.61 1.10
CA CYS A 51 13.21 -3.67 0.17
C CYS A 51 14.72 -3.94 0.20
N ALA A 52 15.17 -4.79 1.14
CA ALA A 52 16.57 -5.22 1.16
C ALA A 52 16.90 -6.04 -0.10
N SER A 53 18.05 -5.76 -0.73
CA SER A 53 18.53 -6.50 -1.91
C SER A 53 18.49 -8.01 -1.68
N GLY A 54 17.79 -8.74 -2.54
CA GLY A 54 17.66 -10.20 -2.45
C GLY A 54 16.52 -10.71 -1.56
N MET A 55 15.62 -9.84 -1.07
CA MET A 55 14.41 -10.27 -0.35
C MET A 55 13.45 -11.04 -1.26
N LYS A 56 13.64 -12.36 -1.36
CA LYS A 56 12.75 -13.29 -2.04
C LYS A 56 11.96 -14.07 -1.00
N LEU A 57 10.64 -13.89 -0.99
CA LEU A 57 9.72 -14.56 -0.06
C LEU A 57 9.05 -15.75 -0.76
N SER A 58 9.15 -16.93 -0.17
CA SER A 58 8.61 -18.20 -0.67
C SER A 58 7.95 -18.99 0.44
N LYS A 59 6.91 -19.74 0.10
CA LYS A 59 6.35 -20.78 0.98
C LYS A 59 7.38 -21.83 1.41
N THR A 60 8.48 -22.02 0.70
CA THR A 60 9.58 -22.92 1.12
C THR A 60 10.29 -22.45 2.39
N GLN A 61 10.18 -21.17 2.76
CA GLN A 61 10.71 -20.61 4.02
C GLN A 61 9.75 -20.80 5.20
N SER A 62 8.63 -21.49 5.01
CA SER A 62 7.69 -21.80 6.08
C SER A 62 8.28 -22.83 7.05
N PRO A 63 7.86 -22.84 8.32
CA PRO A 63 8.35 -23.81 9.32
C PRO A 63 8.17 -25.26 8.86
N GLY A 64 9.27 -26.02 8.84
CA GLY A 64 9.26 -27.45 8.50
C GLY A 64 9.37 -28.35 9.73
N THR A 65 10.05 -27.88 10.77
CA THR A 65 10.34 -28.63 12.00
C THR A 65 9.39 -28.26 13.15
N VAL A 66 9.50 -28.94 14.29
CA VAL A 66 8.74 -28.59 15.51
C VAL A 66 9.35 -27.34 16.15
N GLU A 67 10.66 -27.24 16.09
CA GLU A 67 11.48 -26.14 16.60
C GLU A 67 11.15 -24.83 15.88
N ASP A 68 11.08 -24.84 14.53
CA ASP A 68 10.71 -23.66 13.74
C ASP A 68 9.30 -23.15 14.09
N ARG A 69 8.37 -24.09 14.32
CA ARG A 69 6.98 -23.79 14.69
C ARG A 69 6.90 -23.20 16.09
N ALA A 70 7.67 -23.74 17.03
CA ALA A 70 7.78 -23.19 18.38
C ALA A 70 8.37 -21.76 18.35
N GLU A 71 9.36 -21.50 17.50
CA GLU A 71 9.95 -20.17 17.34
C GLU A 71 8.95 -19.13 16.79
N MET A 72 8.02 -19.56 15.95
CA MET A 72 6.97 -18.70 15.37
C MET A 72 5.72 -18.56 16.25
N GLN A 73 5.52 -19.43 17.23
CA GLN A 73 4.29 -19.48 18.04
C GLN A 73 3.99 -18.17 18.78
N SER A 74 5.02 -17.47 19.24
CA SER A 74 4.90 -16.21 19.97
C SER A 74 4.83 -14.97 19.08
N ARG A 75 4.94 -15.12 17.75
CA ARG A 75 5.05 -14.01 16.80
C ARG A 75 3.71 -13.79 16.07
N PRO A 76 2.97 -12.71 16.38
CA PRO A 76 1.66 -12.47 15.81
C PRO A 76 1.73 -11.90 14.38
N TYR A 77 2.25 -12.71 13.44
CA TYR A 77 2.50 -12.31 12.05
C TYR A 77 1.25 -11.77 11.34
N ARG A 78 0.12 -12.49 11.43
CA ARG A 78 -1.14 -12.05 10.81
C ARG A 78 -1.59 -10.68 11.32
N SER A 79 -1.40 -10.42 12.62
CA SER A 79 -1.72 -9.12 13.22
C SER A 79 -0.82 -8.02 12.68
N LEU A 80 0.48 -8.30 12.51
CA LEU A 80 1.43 -7.32 11.95
C LEU A 80 1.05 -6.96 10.52
N ILE A 81 0.77 -7.97 9.68
CA ILE A 81 0.36 -7.73 8.30
C ILE A 81 -0.97 -6.96 8.24
N GLY A 82 -1.91 -7.23 9.14
CA GLY A 82 -3.15 -6.45 9.25
C GLY A 82 -2.90 -4.97 9.55
N CYS A 83 -2.00 -4.66 10.49
CA CYS A 83 -1.59 -3.28 10.79
C CYS A 83 -0.90 -2.61 9.59
N LEU A 84 0.02 -3.31 8.92
CA LEU A 84 0.71 -2.79 7.74
C LEU A 84 -0.25 -2.59 6.55
N LEU A 85 -1.24 -3.48 6.40
CA LEU A 85 -2.29 -3.35 5.39
C LEU A 85 -3.13 -2.09 5.65
N TYR A 86 -3.39 -1.76 6.91
CA TYR A 86 -4.08 -0.52 7.25
C TYR A 86 -3.25 0.72 6.88
N ILE A 87 -1.98 0.74 7.29
CA ILE A 87 -1.04 1.84 6.98
C ILE A 87 -0.97 2.05 5.46
N THR A 88 -0.80 0.97 4.71
CA THR A 88 -0.63 1.07 3.26
C THR A 88 -1.90 1.41 2.51
N THR A 89 -3.08 1.04 3.00
CA THR A 89 -4.37 1.34 2.33
C THR A 89 -4.78 2.80 2.53
N CYS A 90 -4.34 3.41 3.63
CA CYS A 90 -4.77 4.75 4.02
C CYS A 90 -3.82 5.84 3.52
N THR A 91 -2.51 5.77 3.82
CA THR A 91 -1.59 6.89 3.55
C THR A 91 -0.22 6.50 3.00
N ARG A 92 0.11 5.20 2.93
CA ARG A 92 1.46 4.72 2.59
C ARG A 92 1.49 3.78 1.38
N PRO A 93 1.26 4.28 0.15
CA PRO A 93 1.36 3.48 -1.07
C PRO A 93 2.75 2.88 -1.30
N ASP A 94 3.79 3.54 -0.78
CA ASP A 94 5.21 3.19 -0.91
C ASP A 94 5.59 1.82 -0.33
N ILE A 95 4.80 1.27 0.58
CA ILE A 95 5.00 -0.10 1.11
C ILE A 95 4.02 -1.14 0.54
N ALA A 96 3.08 -0.74 -0.32
CA ALA A 96 1.97 -1.59 -0.77
C ALA A 96 2.44 -2.90 -1.42
N TYR A 97 3.48 -2.81 -2.25
CA TYR A 97 4.08 -3.97 -2.90
C TYR A 97 4.61 -5.00 -1.88
N LEU A 98 5.41 -4.56 -0.90
CA LEU A 98 6.02 -5.45 0.09
C LEU A 98 4.97 -6.07 1.01
N VAL A 99 3.97 -5.30 1.43
CA VAL A 99 2.85 -5.82 2.24
C VAL A 99 2.07 -6.87 1.45
N THR A 100 1.87 -6.65 0.15
CA THR A 100 1.25 -7.64 -0.75
C THR A 100 2.08 -8.91 -0.83
N GLN A 101 3.41 -8.82 -1.00
CA GLN A 101 4.29 -9.99 -1.00
C GLN A 101 4.20 -10.77 0.33
N LEU A 102 4.21 -10.09 1.46
CA LEU A 102 4.13 -10.71 2.79
C LEU A 102 2.78 -11.38 3.05
N SER A 103 1.69 -10.81 2.54
CA SER A 103 0.33 -11.36 2.74
C SER A 103 0.14 -12.79 2.22
N ARG A 104 0.99 -13.28 1.30
CA ARG A 104 0.93 -14.67 0.82
C ARG A 104 1.28 -15.70 1.90
N CYS A 105 2.01 -15.29 2.93
CA CYS A 105 2.59 -16.16 3.95
C CYS A 105 1.76 -16.17 5.26
N LEU A 106 0.51 -15.68 5.23
CA LEU A 106 -0.33 -15.58 6.42
C LEU A 106 -0.67 -16.94 7.06
N GLU A 107 -0.78 -17.99 6.27
CA GLU A 107 -1.22 -19.30 6.75
C GLU A 107 -0.17 -19.97 7.65
N ASN A 108 1.07 -20.08 7.16
CA ASN A 108 2.20 -20.75 7.82
C ASN A 108 3.48 -19.88 7.73
N PRO A 109 3.55 -18.75 8.44
CA PRO A 109 4.70 -17.84 8.35
C PRO A 109 5.94 -18.45 9.02
N GLY A 110 7.11 -18.31 8.37
CA GLY A 110 8.40 -18.67 8.95
C GLY A 110 9.16 -17.46 9.47
N LEU A 111 10.31 -17.71 10.10
CA LEU A 111 11.15 -16.66 10.69
C LEU A 111 11.60 -15.62 9.66
N GLN A 112 11.89 -16.02 8.42
CA GLN A 112 12.28 -15.09 7.37
C GLN A 112 11.13 -14.15 6.99
N HIS A 113 9.90 -14.67 6.92
CA HIS A 113 8.70 -13.85 6.71
C HIS A 113 8.52 -12.83 7.84
N TRP A 114 8.67 -13.26 9.10
CA TRP A 114 8.61 -12.37 10.26
C TRP A 114 9.64 -11.26 10.20
N ARG A 115 10.91 -11.61 9.93
CA ARG A 115 12.01 -10.63 9.82
C ARG A 115 11.74 -9.62 8.71
N ALA A 116 11.23 -10.06 7.56
CA ALA A 116 10.85 -9.19 6.46
C ALA A 116 9.70 -8.24 6.86
N ALA A 117 8.66 -8.73 7.53
CA ALA A 117 7.56 -7.88 8.01
C ALA A 117 8.02 -6.84 9.04
N ILE A 118 8.94 -7.21 9.94
CA ILE A 118 9.55 -6.27 10.89
C ILE A 118 10.41 -5.23 10.17
N LEU A 119 11.16 -5.62 9.14
CA LEU A 119 11.92 -4.66 8.33
C LEU A 119 10.98 -3.65 7.65
N VAL A 120 9.87 -4.14 7.07
CA VAL A 120 8.85 -3.28 6.47
C VAL A 120 8.28 -2.33 7.51
N LEU A 121 7.95 -2.75 8.74
CA LEU A 121 7.46 -1.85 9.80
C LEU A 121 8.47 -0.76 10.20
N ARG A 122 9.77 -1.06 10.18
CA ARG A 122 10.81 -0.09 10.56
C ARG A 122 10.92 1.07 9.58
N TYR A 123 10.53 0.89 8.33
CA TYR A 123 10.58 1.97 7.34
C TYR A 123 9.52 3.06 7.60
N PRO A 124 8.20 2.74 7.76
CA PRO A 124 7.21 3.72 8.21
C PRO A 124 7.56 4.32 9.56
N LYS A 125 8.21 3.60 10.48
CA LYS A 125 8.73 4.20 11.71
C LYS A 125 9.71 5.35 11.42
N THR A 126 10.70 5.13 10.55
CA THR A 126 11.68 6.16 10.17
C THR A 126 11.01 7.34 9.45
N THR A 127 9.95 7.06 8.70
CA THR A 127 9.24 8.03 7.83
C THR A 127 7.81 8.30 8.32
N ARG A 128 7.60 8.28 9.63
CA ARG A 128 6.25 8.24 10.22
C ARG A 128 5.41 9.49 9.96
N GLU A 129 6.08 10.63 9.75
CA GLU A 129 5.44 11.90 9.42
C GLU A 129 5.08 12.02 7.93
N HIS A 130 5.45 11.04 7.08
CA HIS A 130 5.04 11.04 5.69
C HIS A 130 3.54 10.73 5.56
N GLY A 131 2.93 11.32 4.55
CA GLY A 131 1.51 11.20 4.24
C GLY A 131 1.21 11.70 2.84
N ILE A 132 -0.07 11.71 2.50
CA ILE A 132 -0.55 12.18 1.19
C ILE A 132 -0.98 13.63 1.33
N VAL A 133 -0.44 14.49 0.48
CA VAL A 133 -0.81 15.91 0.42
C VAL A 133 -1.77 16.12 -0.75
N TYR A 134 -2.94 16.64 -0.45
CA TYR A 134 -3.96 17.07 -1.38
C TYR A 134 -3.89 18.59 -1.51
N GLN A 135 -3.82 19.09 -2.73
CA GLN A 135 -3.84 20.53 -3.03
C GLN A 135 -5.23 20.90 -3.53
N GLY A 136 -5.79 22.00 -3.02
CA GLY A 136 -7.00 22.58 -3.58
C GLY A 136 -6.79 22.97 -5.05
N CYS A 137 -7.68 22.51 -5.92
CA CYS A 137 -7.66 22.83 -7.34
C CYS A 137 -9.09 22.97 -7.87
N ASP A 138 -9.33 23.97 -8.72
CA ASP A 138 -10.65 24.23 -9.30
C ASP A 138 -11.03 23.16 -10.34
N ASP A 139 -10.05 22.79 -11.17
CA ASP A 139 -10.14 21.80 -12.25
C ASP A 139 -9.47 20.48 -11.85
N VAL A 140 -10.26 19.64 -11.20
CA VAL A 140 -9.81 18.31 -10.79
C VAL A 140 -9.93 17.33 -11.96
N THR A 141 -8.79 16.87 -12.47
CA THR A 141 -8.70 15.81 -13.47
C THR A 141 -8.32 14.47 -12.83
N VAL A 142 -8.79 13.37 -13.44
CA VAL A 142 -8.35 12.01 -13.11
C VAL A 142 -7.26 11.59 -14.07
N GLU A 143 -6.16 11.11 -13.51
CA GLU A 143 -5.07 10.44 -14.22
C GLU A 143 -4.75 9.13 -13.51
N ALA A 144 -4.19 8.16 -14.23
CA ALA A 144 -3.81 6.90 -13.60
C ALA A 144 -2.49 6.35 -14.15
N PHE A 145 -1.88 5.50 -13.34
CA PHE A 145 -0.62 4.83 -13.59
C PHE A 145 -0.80 3.35 -13.30
N THR A 146 -0.23 2.51 -14.16
CA THR A 146 -0.24 1.07 -14.02
C THR A 146 1.13 0.50 -14.35
N ASP A 147 1.48 -0.59 -13.69
CA ASP A 147 2.73 -1.31 -13.87
C ASP A 147 2.54 -2.79 -13.53
N ALA A 148 3.33 -3.68 -14.13
CA ALA A 148 3.26 -5.11 -13.85
C ALA A 148 4.64 -5.77 -13.71
N ASP A 149 4.87 -6.39 -12.55
CA ASP A 149 6.06 -7.23 -12.33
C ASP A 149 5.79 -8.67 -12.78
N TRP A 150 6.23 -9.02 -14.00
CA TRP A 150 5.92 -10.28 -14.66
C TRP A 150 6.53 -11.50 -13.96
N GLY A 151 5.66 -12.41 -13.53
CA GLY A 151 6.07 -13.69 -12.95
C GLY A 151 6.94 -13.57 -11.70
N SER A 152 6.85 -12.47 -10.97
CA SER A 152 7.71 -12.22 -9.81
C SER A 152 7.44 -13.12 -8.61
N ASN A 153 6.23 -13.70 -8.54
CA ASN A 153 5.96 -14.73 -7.55
C ASN A 153 6.76 -16.00 -7.85
N ILE A 154 7.72 -16.33 -7.00
CA ILE A 154 8.55 -17.53 -7.15
C ILE A 154 7.81 -18.83 -6.88
N ASP A 155 6.69 -18.80 -6.15
CA ASP A 155 5.94 -20.01 -5.81
C ASP A 155 4.96 -20.45 -6.91
N ASP A 156 4.31 -19.49 -7.61
CA ASP A 156 3.27 -19.79 -8.59
C ASP A 156 3.41 -19.05 -9.93
N ARG A 157 4.47 -18.24 -10.09
CA ARG A 157 4.77 -17.46 -11.30
C ARG A 157 3.68 -16.47 -11.71
N ARG A 158 2.75 -16.11 -10.82
CA ARG A 158 1.80 -15.02 -11.09
C ARG A 158 2.49 -13.67 -10.95
N SER A 159 2.16 -12.77 -11.86
CA SER A 159 2.65 -11.39 -11.86
C SER A 159 1.98 -10.57 -10.76
N VAL A 160 2.55 -9.40 -10.48
CA VAL A 160 1.99 -8.42 -9.55
C VAL A 160 1.64 -7.16 -10.31
N SER A 161 0.39 -6.72 -10.24
CA SER A 161 -0.06 -5.45 -10.81
C SER A 161 -0.01 -4.35 -9.76
N GLY A 162 0.61 -3.22 -10.12
CA GLY A 162 0.52 -1.95 -9.43
C GLY A 162 -0.48 -1.04 -10.12
N VAL A 163 -1.30 -0.33 -9.35
CA VAL A 163 -2.25 0.68 -9.83
C VAL A 163 -2.16 1.90 -8.95
N MET A 164 -2.15 3.09 -9.54
CA MET A 164 -2.29 4.36 -8.84
C MET A 164 -3.23 5.28 -9.62
N VAL A 165 -4.31 5.74 -9.01
CA VAL A 165 -5.20 6.75 -9.57
C VAL A 165 -4.96 8.05 -8.83
N MET A 166 -4.68 9.10 -9.59
CA MET A 166 -4.39 10.45 -9.14
C MET A 166 -5.59 11.35 -9.37
N MET A 167 -5.83 12.24 -8.42
CA MET A 167 -6.84 13.29 -8.49
C MET A 167 -6.20 14.57 -7.96
N GLY A 168 -6.12 15.62 -8.78
CA GLY A 168 -5.52 16.89 -8.37
C GLY A 168 -4.07 16.74 -7.88
N ASN A 169 -3.25 15.97 -8.60
CA ASN A 169 -1.86 15.63 -8.26
C ASN A 169 -1.64 14.84 -6.96
N ALA A 170 -2.70 14.30 -6.37
CA ALA A 170 -2.61 13.45 -5.18
C ALA A 170 -3.17 12.05 -5.45
N PRO A 171 -2.54 10.98 -4.92
CA PRO A 171 -3.06 9.63 -5.05
C PRO A 171 -4.34 9.45 -4.23
N VAL A 172 -5.41 8.99 -4.88
CA VAL A 172 -6.71 8.67 -4.23
C VAL A 172 -7.02 7.18 -4.25
N VAL A 173 -6.39 6.43 -5.15
CA VAL A 173 -6.44 4.97 -5.18
C VAL A 173 -5.02 4.46 -5.43
N PHE A 174 -4.58 3.48 -4.67
CA PHE A 174 -3.33 2.78 -4.89
C PHE A 174 -3.45 1.33 -4.45
N LYS A 175 -2.97 0.41 -5.29
CA LYS A 175 -3.09 -1.03 -5.03
C LYS A 175 -1.85 -1.72 -5.57
N SER A 176 -1.39 -2.72 -4.83
CA SER A 176 -0.52 -3.77 -5.37
C SER A 176 -1.25 -5.10 -5.20
N LYS A 177 -1.29 -5.92 -6.24
CA LYS A 177 -2.13 -7.13 -6.25
C LYS A 177 -1.57 -8.21 -7.14
N PHE A 178 -1.59 -9.45 -6.67
CA PHE A 178 -1.32 -10.60 -7.54
C PHE A 178 -2.38 -10.74 -8.61
N GLN A 179 -1.93 -10.97 -9.84
CA GLN A 179 -2.80 -11.36 -10.94
C GLN A 179 -3.47 -12.69 -10.62
N ARG A 180 -4.69 -12.88 -11.14
CA ARG A 180 -5.47 -14.10 -10.89
C ARG A 180 -4.87 -15.31 -11.62
N THR A 181 -4.40 -15.07 -12.84
CA THR A 181 -3.80 -16.07 -13.74
C THR A 181 -2.32 -15.78 -13.94
N VAL A 182 -1.58 -16.78 -14.43
CA VAL A 182 -0.19 -16.62 -14.86
C VAL A 182 -0.20 -16.00 -16.25
N ALA A 183 0.44 -14.85 -16.42
CA ALA A 183 0.63 -14.22 -17.73
C ALA A 183 1.76 -14.92 -18.50
N LEU A 184 1.58 -15.11 -19.80
CA LEU A 184 2.52 -15.79 -20.70
C LEU A 184 3.63 -14.86 -21.19
N SER A 185 3.49 -13.55 -21.00
CA SER A 185 4.47 -12.53 -21.37
C SER A 185 4.37 -11.31 -20.45
N SER A 186 5.41 -10.45 -20.48
CA SER A 186 5.35 -9.13 -19.82
C SER A 186 4.22 -8.27 -20.38
N ALA A 187 4.03 -8.25 -21.71
CA ALA A 187 2.94 -7.52 -22.35
C ALA A 187 1.55 -7.96 -21.89
N GLU A 188 1.33 -9.27 -21.70
CA GLU A 188 0.07 -9.77 -21.14
C GLU A 188 -0.10 -9.36 -19.67
N ALA A 189 0.99 -9.40 -18.88
CA ALA A 189 0.95 -8.95 -17.49
C ALA A 189 0.58 -7.46 -17.39
N GLU A 190 1.15 -6.62 -18.25
CA GLU A 190 0.82 -5.19 -18.30
C GLU A 190 -0.62 -4.96 -18.73
N TYR A 191 -1.11 -5.66 -19.75
CA TYR A 191 -2.51 -5.58 -20.17
C TYR A 191 -3.49 -5.97 -19.06
N MET A 192 -3.15 -6.98 -18.26
CA MET A 192 -3.91 -7.36 -17.07
C MET A 192 -3.89 -6.27 -15.99
N ALA A 193 -2.75 -5.61 -15.76
CA ALA A 193 -2.64 -4.50 -14.83
C ALA A 193 -3.48 -3.30 -15.30
N LEU A 194 -3.40 -2.96 -16.59
CA LEU A 194 -4.22 -1.93 -17.23
C LEU A 194 -5.72 -2.21 -17.09
N SER A 195 -6.14 -3.46 -17.23
CA SER A 195 -7.54 -3.86 -17.01
C SER A 195 -8.02 -3.60 -15.57
N ILE A 196 -7.16 -3.85 -14.58
CA ILE A 196 -7.45 -3.55 -13.16
C ILE A 196 -7.50 -2.02 -12.97
N CYS A 197 -6.53 -1.29 -13.51
CA CYS A 197 -6.44 0.17 -13.44
C CYS A 197 -7.70 0.83 -14.02
N LEU A 198 -8.14 0.38 -15.19
CA LEU A 198 -9.34 0.89 -15.86
C LEU A 198 -10.60 0.74 -14.99
N GLN A 199 -10.74 -0.38 -14.26
CA GLN A 199 -11.87 -0.56 -13.34
C GLN A 199 -11.87 0.51 -12.24
N GLU A 200 -10.71 0.79 -11.64
CA GLU A 200 -10.59 1.85 -10.63
C GLU A 200 -10.90 3.23 -11.22
N VAL A 201 -10.36 3.54 -12.39
CA VAL A 201 -10.65 4.80 -13.10
C VAL A 201 -12.14 4.98 -13.38
N LEU A 202 -12.83 3.94 -13.86
CA LEU A 202 -14.27 4.00 -14.11
C LEU A 202 -15.05 4.28 -12.83
N TRP A 203 -14.71 3.59 -11.73
CA TRP A 203 -15.32 3.85 -10.42
C TRP A 203 -15.06 5.28 -9.93
N THR A 204 -13.83 5.77 -10.04
CA THR A 204 -13.48 7.14 -9.66
C THR A 204 -14.26 8.16 -10.49
N ARG A 205 -14.41 7.95 -11.80
CA ARG A 205 -15.19 8.85 -12.68
C ARG A 205 -16.67 8.89 -12.31
N VAL A 206 -17.26 7.74 -11.95
CA VAL A 206 -18.64 7.68 -11.46
C VAL A 206 -18.78 8.46 -10.15
N MET A 207 -17.87 8.23 -9.19
CA MET A 207 -17.85 8.98 -7.93
C MET A 207 -17.73 10.50 -8.16
N MET A 208 -16.85 10.93 -9.06
CA MET A 208 -16.70 12.35 -9.38
C MET A 208 -17.93 12.95 -10.05
N LYS A 209 -18.61 12.19 -10.90
CA LYS A 209 -19.88 12.61 -11.50
C LYS A 209 -20.95 12.83 -10.42
N ASP A 210 -21.07 11.93 -9.46
CA ASP A 210 -22.00 12.05 -8.34
C ASP A 210 -21.68 13.27 -7.44
N MET A 211 -20.40 13.64 -7.36
CA MET A 211 -19.93 14.85 -6.67
C MET A 211 -20.06 16.14 -7.51
N GLY A 212 -20.63 16.07 -8.72
CA GLY A 212 -20.80 17.24 -9.60
C GLY A 212 -19.55 17.69 -10.34
N LYS A 213 -18.51 16.84 -10.39
CA LYS A 213 -17.23 17.08 -11.08
C LYS A 213 -17.02 16.07 -12.22
N GLU A 214 -18.03 15.92 -13.07
CA GLU A 214 -18.04 14.96 -14.18
C GLU A 214 -16.82 15.14 -15.10
N GLN A 215 -16.11 14.04 -15.35
CA GLN A 215 -14.96 14.01 -16.24
C GLN A 215 -15.45 13.79 -17.67
N VAL A 216 -15.52 14.84 -18.51
CA VAL A 216 -16.06 14.70 -19.88
C VAL A 216 -15.04 14.08 -20.84
N ASN A 217 -13.77 14.42 -20.70
CA ASN A 217 -12.69 13.93 -21.56
C ASN A 217 -12.23 12.53 -21.17
N ALA A 218 -11.50 11.89 -22.08
CA ALA A 218 -10.82 10.63 -21.80
C ALA A 218 -9.81 10.80 -20.66
N THR A 219 -9.72 9.79 -19.79
CA THR A 219 -8.70 9.74 -18.73
C THR A 219 -7.41 9.17 -19.29
N GLN A 220 -6.30 9.86 -19.05
CA GLN A 220 -4.98 9.37 -19.41
C GLN A 220 -4.53 8.29 -18.43
N ILE A 221 -4.08 7.15 -18.97
CA ILE A 221 -3.47 6.07 -18.20
C ILE A 221 -2.06 5.85 -18.72
N TRP A 222 -1.08 5.94 -17.83
CA TRP A 222 0.33 5.68 -18.11
C TRP A 222 0.68 4.24 -17.73
N GLU A 223 1.35 3.52 -18.63
CA GLU A 223 1.83 2.15 -18.42
C GLU A 223 3.36 2.15 -18.34
N GLY A 224 3.96 1.23 -17.58
CA GLY A 224 5.40 1.15 -17.33
C GLY A 224 6.30 0.68 -18.48
N ASN A 225 5.78 0.60 -19.72
CA ASN A 225 6.52 0.14 -20.92
C ASN A 225 7.18 1.27 -21.73
#